data_AF-A0A699YUC0-F1
#
_entry.id   AF-A0A699YUC0-F1
#
_cell.length_a   1.000
_cell.length_b   1.000
_cell.length_c   1.000
_cell.angle_alpha   90.00
_cell.angle_beta   90.00
_cell.angle_gamma   90.00
#
_symmetry.space_group_name_H-M   'P 1'
#
loop_
_entity.id
_entity.type
_entity.pdbx_description
1 polymer ?
#
loop_
_entity_poly.entity_id
_entity_poly.type
_entity_poly.pdbx_seq_one_letter_code
_entity_poly.pdbx_strand_id
1 'polypeptide(L)'
;MVLGIIHLTYEDFVLHLPNGQQQWRSILEKAGQQEDPGWVKQMCPFNDATIYSIVGATCEVLGQGAEEIGRSFGRHFVDAVTRLGYGKFLRSLSSSIIGFITTLNNLHMHLSAGAPAFVMPEFRTDKVPSPMHHNNQPGCSHVTVPYYCVKLGAVGQPVAQRSPAPAEAFHCVQVEADSLELHYRSKRAGLASWVEGIIQGLAIDYYDNMPLKMQLLRGRDDGSCDHE
;
A
#
# COMPACT_ATOMS: atom_id res chain seq x y z
N MET A 1 2.27 6.24 15.14
CA MET A 1 2.72 7.39 14.34
C MET A 1 3.05 6.93 12.94
N VAL A 2 2.79 7.75 11.93
CA VAL A 2 3.19 7.57 10.53
C VAL A 2 4.40 8.47 10.21
N LEU A 3 5.09 8.27 9.09
CA LEU A 3 6.07 9.23 8.58
C LEU A 3 5.39 10.50 8.04
N GLY A 4 5.94 11.68 8.35
CA GLY A 4 5.47 12.96 7.80
C GLY A 4 5.49 13.02 6.27
N ILE A 5 6.34 12.25 5.59
CA ILE A 5 6.31 12.13 4.11
C ILE A 5 4.95 11.66 3.60
N ILE A 6 4.26 10.75 4.31
CA ILE A 6 2.94 10.25 3.91
C ILE A 6 1.92 11.39 3.92
N HIS A 7 1.99 12.27 4.92
CA HIS A 7 1.17 13.47 4.97
C HIS A 7 1.51 14.44 3.82
N LEU A 8 2.79 14.79 3.65
CA LEU A 8 3.20 15.76 2.60
C LEU A 8 2.84 15.28 1.19
N THR A 9 2.90 13.97 0.93
CA THR A 9 2.44 13.40 -0.35
C THR A 9 0.92 13.36 -0.48
N TYR A 10 0.17 13.33 0.63
CA TYR A 10 -1.30 13.35 0.64
C TYR A 10 -1.84 14.77 0.45
N GLU A 11 -1.19 15.77 1.07
CA GLU A 11 -1.33 17.19 0.74
C GLU A 11 -1.07 17.40 -0.76
N ASP A 12 0.11 16.99 -1.27
CA ASP A 12 0.49 17.10 -2.68
C ASP A 12 -0.53 16.43 -3.62
N PHE A 13 -1.08 15.27 -3.25
CA PHE A 13 -2.17 14.59 -3.97
C PHE A 13 -3.42 15.47 -4.07
N VAL A 14 -3.92 16.00 -2.95
CA VAL A 14 -5.10 16.88 -2.95
C VAL A 14 -4.82 18.17 -3.74
N LEU A 15 -3.62 18.74 -3.64
CA LEU A 15 -3.24 19.96 -4.36
C LEU A 15 -3.16 19.78 -5.89
N HIS A 16 -2.94 18.55 -6.38
CA HIS A 16 -2.99 18.21 -7.81
C HIS A 16 -4.42 17.98 -8.34
N LEU A 17 -5.45 17.93 -7.49
CA LEU A 17 -6.85 17.82 -7.92
C LEU A 17 -7.41 19.13 -8.49
N PRO A 18 -8.48 19.09 -9.31
CA PRO A 18 -9.17 20.30 -9.78
C PRO A 18 -9.70 21.15 -8.61
N ASN A 19 -9.18 22.37 -8.48
CA ASN A 19 -9.38 23.26 -7.32
C ASN A 19 -8.76 22.74 -6.01
N GLY A 20 -7.70 21.94 -6.06
CA GLY A 20 -7.03 21.36 -4.89
C GLY A 20 -6.68 22.36 -3.78
N GLN A 21 -6.21 23.56 -4.15
CA GLN A 21 -5.94 24.67 -3.22
C GLN A 21 -7.19 25.21 -2.49
N GLN A 22 -8.41 24.94 -2.95
CA GLN A 22 -9.65 25.20 -2.21
C GLN A 22 -10.08 23.95 -1.42
N GLN A 23 -10.01 22.77 -2.05
CA GLN A 23 -10.38 21.50 -1.43
C GLN A 23 -9.56 21.23 -0.17
N TRP A 24 -8.24 21.41 -0.21
CA TRP A 24 -7.34 21.19 0.93
C TRP A 24 -7.71 22.05 2.15
N ARG A 25 -7.98 23.35 1.95
CA ARG A 25 -8.44 24.24 3.03
C ARG A 25 -9.76 23.76 3.64
N SER A 26 -10.75 23.37 2.83
CA SER A 26 -12.02 22.81 3.34
C SER A 26 -11.87 21.43 4.00
N ILE A 27 -10.89 20.63 3.58
CA ILE A 27 -10.53 19.34 4.20
C ILE A 27 -9.92 19.57 5.59
N LEU A 28 -8.97 20.50 5.71
CA LEU A 28 -8.36 20.86 7.00
C LEU A 28 -9.38 21.45 7.98
N GLU A 29 -10.21 22.40 7.51
CA GLU A 29 -11.30 23.01 8.28
C GLU A 29 -12.26 21.94 8.81
N LYS A 30 -12.71 21.01 7.96
CA LYS A 30 -13.59 19.90 8.36
C LYS A 30 -12.88 18.89 9.29
N ALA A 31 -11.60 18.62 9.08
CA ALA A 31 -10.79 17.74 9.93
C ALA A 31 -10.41 18.37 11.29
N GLY A 32 -10.76 19.64 11.53
CA GLY A 32 -10.38 20.40 12.73
C GLY A 32 -8.88 20.65 12.83
N GLN A 33 -8.18 20.76 11.69
CA GLN A 33 -6.73 20.95 11.60
C GLN A 33 -6.40 22.35 11.06
N GLN A 34 -5.20 22.84 11.36
CA GLN A 34 -4.66 24.09 10.83
C GLN A 34 -3.19 23.88 10.42
N GLU A 35 -2.77 24.53 9.35
CA GLU A 35 -1.37 24.58 8.92
C GLU A 35 -0.62 25.68 9.66
N ASP A 36 0.38 25.28 10.44
CA ASP A 36 1.33 26.21 11.07
C ASP A 36 2.75 26.02 10.47
N PRO A 37 3.62 27.04 10.49
CA PRO A 37 4.97 26.96 9.94
C PRO A 37 5.81 25.79 10.50
N GLY A 38 5.97 24.74 9.68
CA GLY A 38 6.72 23.53 10.06
C GLY A 38 5.93 22.48 10.83
N TRP A 39 4.58 22.51 10.76
CA TRP A 39 3.68 21.53 11.38
C TRP A 39 3.96 20.07 10.98
N VAL A 40 4.40 19.85 9.73
CA VAL A 40 4.83 18.54 9.20
C VAL A 40 6.27 18.62 8.70
N LYS A 41 7.03 17.54 8.94
CA LYS A 41 8.41 17.37 8.47
C LYS A 41 8.59 15.95 7.95
N GLN A 42 9.16 15.83 6.74
CA GLN A 42 9.22 14.60 5.94
C GLN A 42 9.65 13.33 6.71
N MET A 43 10.74 13.42 7.47
CA MET A 43 11.31 12.29 8.22
C MET A 43 11.01 12.35 9.74
N CYS A 44 9.93 13.02 10.14
CA CYS A 44 9.49 13.10 11.53
C CYS A 44 8.17 12.32 11.76
N PRO A 45 7.87 11.90 13.00
CA PRO A 45 6.60 11.23 13.32
C PRO A 45 5.41 12.18 13.16
N PHE A 46 4.34 11.70 12.52
CA PHE A 46 3.04 12.36 12.43
C PHE A 46 1.95 11.47 13.05
N ASN A 47 0.87 12.07 13.54
CA ASN A 47 -0.17 11.34 14.26
C ASN A 47 -1.10 10.57 13.29
N ASP A 48 -1.29 9.27 13.52
CA ASP A 48 -2.18 8.46 12.69
C ASP A 48 -3.62 8.97 12.76
N ALA A 49 -4.08 9.41 13.95
CA ALA A 49 -5.43 9.97 14.13
C ALA A 49 -5.65 11.25 13.30
N THR A 50 -4.62 12.06 13.09
CA THR A 50 -4.70 13.28 12.27
C THR A 50 -4.83 12.95 10.79
N ILE A 51 -4.03 12.01 10.26
CA ILE A 51 -4.18 11.61 8.86
C ILE A 51 -5.52 10.89 8.61
N TYR A 52 -6.02 10.09 9.56
CA TYR A 52 -7.38 9.53 9.46
C TYR A 52 -8.48 10.60 9.45
N SER A 53 -8.39 11.63 10.30
CA SER A 53 -9.34 12.75 10.29
C SER A 53 -9.35 13.47 8.94
N ILE A 54 -8.16 13.75 8.39
CA ILE A 54 -7.98 14.36 7.06
C ILE A 54 -8.58 13.47 5.97
N VAL A 55 -8.30 12.17 5.96
CA VAL A 55 -8.84 11.23 4.96
C VAL A 55 -10.37 11.15 5.01
N GLY A 56 -10.97 11.14 6.21
CA GLY A 56 -12.42 11.21 6.37
C GLY A 56 -13.00 12.51 5.79
N ALA A 57 -12.38 13.65 6.11
CA ALA A 57 -12.76 14.95 5.55
C ALA A 57 -12.61 15.00 4.02
N THR A 58 -11.56 14.38 3.44
CA THR A 58 -11.42 14.23 1.98
C THR A 58 -12.57 13.46 1.36
N CYS A 59 -13.02 12.36 1.97
CA CYS A 59 -14.16 11.58 1.49
C CYS A 59 -15.43 12.44 1.42
N GLU A 60 -15.69 13.23 2.47
CA GLU A 60 -16.85 14.13 2.53
C GLU A 60 -16.74 15.35 1.61
N VAL A 61 -15.55 15.93 1.40
CA VAL A 61 -15.35 17.10 0.54
C VAL A 61 -15.34 16.75 -0.94
N LEU A 62 -14.82 15.58 -1.32
CA LEU A 62 -14.81 15.09 -2.70
C LEU A 62 -16.08 14.31 -3.08
N GLY A 63 -16.87 13.86 -2.11
CA GLY A 63 -18.04 12.99 -2.35
C GLY A 63 -17.65 11.59 -2.84
N GLN A 64 -16.48 11.10 -2.43
CA GLN A 64 -15.89 9.84 -2.90
C GLN A 64 -15.64 8.87 -1.73
N GLY A 65 -15.67 7.57 -2.02
CA GLY A 65 -15.37 6.53 -1.03
C GLY A 65 -13.87 6.44 -0.71
N ALA A 66 -13.56 6.08 0.54
CA ALA A 66 -12.19 5.94 1.03
C ALA A 66 -11.32 4.96 0.23
N GLU A 67 -11.94 3.93 -0.38
CA GLU A 67 -11.25 3.04 -1.31
C GLU A 67 -10.70 3.76 -2.55
N GLU A 68 -11.50 4.57 -3.24
CA GLU A 68 -11.06 5.19 -4.49
C GLU A 68 -10.14 6.38 -4.24
N ILE A 69 -10.36 7.13 -3.15
CA ILE A 69 -9.39 8.12 -2.66
C ILE A 69 -8.07 7.44 -2.30
N GLY A 70 -8.10 6.33 -1.56
CA GLY A 70 -6.90 5.58 -1.17
C GLY A 70 -6.14 4.99 -2.35
N ARG A 71 -6.85 4.41 -3.33
CA ARG A 71 -6.30 3.88 -4.57
C ARG A 71 -5.69 4.98 -5.45
N SER A 72 -6.36 6.13 -5.56
CA SER A 72 -5.84 7.31 -6.28
C SER A 72 -4.64 7.93 -5.59
N PHE A 73 -4.68 8.10 -4.27
CA PHE A 73 -3.55 8.54 -3.46
C PHE A 73 -2.36 7.58 -3.59
N GLY A 74 -2.58 6.26 -3.52
CA GLY A 74 -1.51 5.28 -3.62
C GLY A 74 -0.76 5.34 -4.97
N ARG A 75 -1.46 5.62 -6.07
CA ARG A 75 -0.84 5.88 -7.38
C ARG A 75 -0.01 7.17 -7.33
N HIS A 76 -0.61 8.28 -6.86
CA HIS A 76 0.05 9.58 -6.72
C HIS A 76 1.28 9.52 -5.81
N PHE A 77 1.24 8.71 -4.75
CA PHE A 77 2.34 8.55 -3.80
C PHE A 77 3.64 8.15 -4.48
N VAL A 78 3.59 7.21 -5.43
CA VAL A 78 4.76 6.69 -6.16
C VAL A 78 5.42 7.79 -6.98
N ASP A 79 4.63 8.55 -7.74
CA ASP A 79 5.07 9.72 -8.52
C ASP A 79 5.58 10.86 -7.60
N ALA A 80 4.88 11.15 -6.50
CA ALA A 80 5.31 12.16 -5.53
C ALA A 80 6.65 11.82 -4.85
N VAL A 81 6.87 10.58 -4.40
CA VAL A 81 8.20 10.19 -3.89
C VAL A 81 9.26 10.11 -5.00
N THR A 82 8.85 9.90 -6.25
CA THR A 82 9.74 10.02 -7.41
C THR A 82 10.23 11.46 -7.58
N ARG A 83 9.33 12.45 -7.52
CA ARG A 83 9.67 13.89 -7.52
C ARG A 83 10.54 14.30 -6.34
N LEU A 84 10.29 13.76 -5.15
CA LEU A 84 11.11 13.98 -3.94
C LEU A 84 12.51 13.32 -4.01
N GLY A 85 12.89 12.72 -5.14
CA GLY A 85 14.24 12.24 -5.43
C GLY A 85 14.47 10.76 -5.18
N TYR A 86 13.51 10.04 -4.58
CA TYR A 86 13.66 8.62 -4.26
C TYR A 86 13.65 7.72 -5.50
N GLY A 87 13.25 8.20 -6.68
CA GLY A 87 13.05 7.33 -7.85
C GLY A 87 14.28 6.56 -8.35
N LYS A 88 15.50 7.08 -8.14
CA LYS A 88 16.74 6.29 -8.39
C LYS A 88 16.90 5.13 -7.40
N PHE A 89 16.53 5.36 -6.15
CA PHE A 89 16.59 4.36 -5.09
C PHE A 89 15.49 3.29 -5.27
N LEU A 90 14.26 3.69 -5.61
CA LEU A 90 13.16 2.77 -5.89
C LEU A 90 13.49 1.82 -7.06
N ARG A 91 14.04 2.34 -8.17
CA ARG A 91 14.58 1.52 -9.28
C ARG A 91 15.68 0.52 -8.86
N SER A 92 16.39 0.76 -7.76
CA SER A 92 17.46 -0.14 -7.28
C SER A 92 16.97 -1.27 -6.37
N LEU A 93 15.71 -1.24 -5.92
CA LEU A 93 15.16 -2.26 -5.02
C LEU A 93 14.82 -3.58 -5.74
N SER A 94 14.35 -3.52 -6.99
CA SER A 94 14.22 -4.71 -7.84
C SER A 94 13.95 -4.39 -9.32
N SER A 95 14.35 -5.32 -10.19
CA SER A 95 14.04 -5.32 -11.63
C SER A 95 12.68 -5.93 -11.98
N SER A 96 11.87 -6.39 -11.01
CA SER A 96 10.48 -6.81 -11.23
C SER A 96 9.57 -6.36 -10.08
N ILE A 97 8.27 -6.18 -10.34
CA ILE A 97 7.30 -5.80 -9.30
C ILE A 97 7.22 -6.83 -8.16
N ILE A 98 7.28 -8.13 -8.50
CA ILE A 98 7.23 -9.21 -7.51
C ILE A 98 8.45 -9.12 -6.58
N GLY A 99 9.63 -8.89 -7.16
CA GLY A 99 10.85 -8.64 -6.38
C GLY A 99 10.79 -7.32 -5.61
N PHE A 100 10.15 -6.27 -6.15
CA PHE A 100 9.97 -5.00 -5.45
C PHE A 100 9.08 -5.16 -4.22
N ILE A 101 7.90 -5.77 -4.35
CA ILE A 101 6.98 -6.00 -3.22
C ILE A 101 7.68 -6.88 -2.17
N THR A 102 8.51 -7.83 -2.58
CA THR A 102 9.33 -8.66 -1.68
C THR A 102 10.48 -7.87 -1.01
N THR A 103 11.06 -6.86 -1.67
CA THR A 103 12.18 -6.04 -1.16
C THR A 103 11.75 -4.77 -0.43
N LEU A 104 10.52 -4.27 -0.65
CA LEU A 104 9.87 -3.19 0.11
C LEU A 104 9.90 -3.47 1.62
N ASN A 105 9.92 -4.76 1.95
CA ASN A 105 10.14 -5.31 3.27
C ASN A 105 11.47 -4.86 3.90
N ASN A 106 12.56 -4.93 3.15
CA ASN A 106 13.90 -4.56 3.59
C ASN A 106 14.07 -3.04 3.70
N LEU A 107 13.36 -2.26 2.87
CA LEU A 107 13.31 -0.81 2.96
C LEU A 107 12.74 -0.36 4.32
N HIS A 108 11.54 -0.84 4.68
CA HIS A 108 10.91 -0.45 5.94
C HIS A 108 11.71 -0.92 7.17
N MET A 109 12.33 -2.11 7.14
CA MET A 109 13.24 -2.54 8.21
C MET A 109 14.47 -1.61 8.33
N HIS A 110 15.08 -1.20 7.22
CA HIS A 110 16.22 -0.29 7.23
C HIS A 110 15.84 1.11 7.75
N LEU A 111 14.67 1.63 7.37
CA LEU A 111 14.11 2.87 7.92
C LEU A 111 13.84 2.76 9.42
N SER A 112 13.28 1.64 9.88
CA SER A 112 13.00 1.38 11.31
C SER A 112 14.27 1.44 12.16
N ALA A 113 15.38 0.89 11.67
CA ALA A 113 16.66 0.88 12.39
C ALA A 113 17.21 2.29 12.65
N GLY A 114 16.96 3.25 11.74
CA GLY A 114 17.27 4.66 11.94
C GLY A 114 16.18 5.45 12.68
N ALA A 115 15.03 4.84 12.96
CA ALA A 115 13.81 5.55 13.32
C ALA A 115 12.91 4.73 14.30
N PRO A 116 13.34 4.51 15.55
CA PRO A 116 12.65 3.66 16.52
C PRO A 116 11.31 4.22 17.05
N ALA A 117 10.97 5.48 16.75
CA ALA A 117 9.70 6.11 17.14
C ALA A 117 8.54 5.82 16.14
N PHE A 118 8.80 5.07 15.07
CA PHE A 118 7.85 4.84 13.99
C PHE A 118 7.34 3.40 14.03
N VAL A 119 6.04 3.23 13.80
CA VAL A 119 5.47 1.91 13.51
C VAL A 119 5.57 1.73 12.00
N MET A 120 6.69 1.17 11.55
CA MET A 120 6.83 0.72 10.17
C MET A 120 6.31 -0.72 10.05
N PRO A 121 5.89 -1.14 8.86
CA PRO A 121 5.81 -2.55 8.51
C PRO A 121 7.14 -3.31 8.73
N GLU A 122 7.08 -4.54 9.24
CA GLU A 122 8.18 -5.49 9.45
C GLU A 122 7.76 -6.90 9.00
N PHE A 123 8.68 -7.68 8.42
CA PHE A 123 8.30 -8.70 7.45
C PHE A 123 9.00 -10.05 7.63
N ARG A 124 8.27 -11.13 7.31
CA ARG A 124 8.80 -12.50 7.24
C ARG A 124 8.16 -13.29 6.09
N THR A 125 8.91 -14.23 5.55
CA THR A 125 8.43 -15.26 4.63
C THR A 125 8.30 -16.60 5.36
N ASP A 126 7.11 -17.18 5.34
CA ASP A 126 6.83 -18.55 5.76
C ASP A 126 6.35 -19.36 4.54
N LYS A 127 6.69 -20.65 4.43
CA LYS A 127 6.00 -21.55 3.48
C LYS A 127 4.56 -21.82 3.93
N VAL A 128 3.60 -21.58 3.04
CA VAL A 128 2.21 -22.04 3.14
C VAL A 128 2.09 -23.47 2.55
N PRO A 129 1.27 -24.38 3.11
CA PRO A 129 0.97 -25.67 2.47
C PRO A 129 0.17 -25.50 1.17
N SER A 130 0.33 -26.43 0.22
CA SER A 130 -0.31 -26.37 -1.10
C SER A 130 -1.84 -26.21 -1.06
N PRO A 131 -2.45 -25.48 -2.02
CA PRO A 131 -3.88 -25.18 -1.99
C PRO A 131 -4.76 -26.43 -2.14
N MET A 132 -5.86 -26.46 -1.39
CA MET A 132 -6.91 -27.49 -1.55
C MET A 132 -7.63 -27.28 -2.88
N HIS A 133 -7.60 -28.31 -3.73
CA HIS A 133 -8.23 -28.27 -5.05
C HIS A 133 -9.73 -27.97 -4.93
N HIS A 134 -10.21 -27.01 -5.72
CA HIS A 134 -11.64 -26.81 -5.99
C HIS A 134 -11.92 -27.05 -7.48
N ASN A 135 -13.15 -27.45 -7.79
CA ASN A 135 -13.47 -28.09 -9.07
C ASN A 135 -13.36 -27.15 -10.27
N ASN A 136 -12.77 -27.66 -11.34
CA ASN A 136 -12.47 -26.92 -12.56
C ASN A 136 -13.69 -26.91 -13.52
N GLN A 137 -14.11 -25.74 -14.00
CA GLN A 137 -15.08 -25.61 -15.10
C GLN A 137 -14.40 -24.94 -16.32
N PRO A 138 -14.52 -25.50 -17.54
CA PRO A 138 -13.88 -24.92 -18.71
C PRO A 138 -14.52 -23.58 -19.12
N GLY A 139 -13.68 -22.59 -19.43
CA GLY A 139 -14.09 -21.37 -20.13
C GLY A 139 -14.41 -20.14 -19.27
N CYS A 140 -14.36 -20.22 -17.94
CA CYS A 140 -14.51 -19.04 -17.08
C CYS A 140 -13.61 -19.12 -15.83
N SER A 141 -12.61 -18.23 -15.74
CA SER A 141 -11.58 -18.25 -14.70
C SER A 141 -12.07 -17.72 -13.35
N HIS A 142 -12.75 -18.57 -12.56
CA HIS A 142 -13.29 -18.23 -11.23
C HIS A 142 -12.62 -19.01 -10.08
N VAL A 143 -11.62 -18.40 -9.45
CA VAL A 143 -11.05 -18.75 -8.12
C VAL A 143 -10.56 -17.41 -7.49
N THR A 144 -10.85 -16.98 -6.24
CA THR A 144 -11.55 -17.56 -5.07
C THR A 144 -10.68 -18.35 -4.07
N VAL A 145 -9.66 -17.69 -3.52
CA VAL A 145 -8.96 -18.07 -2.26
C VAL A 145 -8.94 -16.81 -1.30
N PRO A 146 -7.92 -16.42 -0.48
CA PRO A 146 -8.01 -15.23 0.39
C PRO A 146 -6.95 -14.12 0.14
N TYR A 147 -7.20 -12.91 0.66
CA TYR A 147 -6.34 -11.69 0.55
C TYR A 147 -6.09 -11.24 -0.90
N TYR A 148 -5.38 -10.14 -1.15
CA TYR A 148 -5.31 -9.57 -2.50
C TYR A 148 -4.64 -10.53 -3.49
N CYS A 149 -5.42 -11.04 -4.45
CA CYS A 149 -4.88 -11.76 -5.60
C CYS A 149 -4.34 -10.74 -6.61
N VAL A 150 -3.07 -10.90 -6.96
CA VAL A 150 -2.33 -10.03 -7.86
C VAL A 150 -1.81 -10.89 -9.02
N LYS A 151 -2.46 -10.80 -10.18
CA LYS A 151 -2.03 -11.52 -11.39
C LYS A 151 -1.06 -10.62 -12.18
N LEU A 152 0.22 -11.03 -12.19
CA LEU A 152 1.39 -10.38 -12.77
C LEU A 152 2.39 -11.45 -13.25
N GLY A 153 2.79 -11.41 -14.52
CA GLY A 153 3.68 -12.41 -15.13
C GLY A 153 5.16 -12.35 -14.74
N ALA A 154 5.70 -13.49 -14.28
CA ALA A 154 7.14 -13.85 -14.26
C ALA A 154 8.06 -13.04 -13.30
N VAL A 155 9.18 -13.55 -12.75
CA VAL A 155 9.84 -14.88 -12.73
C VAL A 155 10.16 -15.20 -11.24
N GLY A 156 10.14 -16.47 -10.80
CA GLY A 156 10.23 -16.85 -9.37
C GLY A 156 11.52 -17.57 -8.90
N GLN A 157 11.64 -17.74 -7.57
CA GLN A 157 12.54 -18.67 -6.85
C GLN A 157 11.93 -19.05 -5.47
N PRO A 158 12.24 -20.24 -4.88
CA PRO A 158 11.59 -20.73 -3.66
C PRO A 158 12.34 -20.42 -2.34
N VAL A 159 11.61 -20.15 -1.25
CA VAL A 159 12.16 -19.80 0.09
C VAL A 159 11.51 -20.65 1.22
N ALA A 160 12.06 -20.62 2.45
CA ALA A 160 11.82 -21.58 3.54
C ALA A 160 10.86 -21.12 4.68
N GLN A 161 10.85 -21.90 5.78
CA GLN A 161 10.00 -21.81 6.99
C GLN A 161 10.93 -21.68 8.23
N ARG A 162 10.54 -21.23 9.43
CA ARG A 162 9.24 -20.74 9.93
C ARG A 162 9.44 -19.83 11.17
N SER A 163 8.65 -18.76 11.38
CA SER A 163 8.50 -18.10 12.71
C SER A 163 7.40 -17.03 12.73
N PRO A 164 6.69 -16.81 13.87
CA PRO A 164 5.58 -15.87 13.95
C PRO A 164 5.96 -14.45 13.51
N ALA A 165 5.02 -13.77 12.84
CA ALA A 165 5.21 -12.46 12.24
C ALA A 165 4.75 -11.31 13.17
N PRO A 166 5.39 -10.14 13.08
CA PRO A 166 4.89 -8.91 13.71
C PRO A 166 3.65 -8.36 12.99
N ALA A 167 3.04 -7.33 13.57
CA ALA A 167 1.64 -6.95 13.30
C ALA A 167 1.40 -6.04 12.08
N GLU A 168 2.45 -5.64 11.34
CA GLU A 168 2.33 -4.87 10.10
C GLU A 168 3.25 -5.48 9.06
N ALA A 169 2.75 -6.10 7.98
CA ALA A 169 3.55 -6.94 7.08
C ALA A 169 2.93 -7.14 5.68
N PHE A 170 3.74 -7.57 4.72
CA PHE A 170 3.41 -8.07 3.38
C PHE A 170 4.02 -9.46 3.27
N HIS A 171 3.20 -10.46 2.96
CA HIS A 171 3.68 -11.79 2.65
C HIS A 171 3.16 -12.20 1.27
N CYS A 172 4.09 -12.47 0.35
CA CYS A 172 3.77 -12.93 -1.00
C CYS A 172 3.83 -14.46 -1.06
N VAL A 173 2.76 -15.08 -1.51
CA VAL A 173 2.72 -16.51 -1.85
C VAL A 173 2.53 -16.62 -3.37
N GLN A 174 3.47 -17.25 -4.07
CA GLN A 174 3.30 -17.53 -5.50
C GLN A 174 2.26 -18.64 -5.68
N VAL A 175 1.22 -18.38 -6.49
CA VAL A 175 0.12 -19.33 -6.75
C VAL A 175 0.25 -19.96 -8.14
N GLU A 176 0.57 -19.15 -9.15
CA GLU A 176 0.84 -19.60 -10.53
C GLU A 176 2.15 -19.01 -11.07
N ALA A 177 2.51 -19.30 -12.33
CA ALA A 177 3.65 -18.67 -13.00
C ALA A 177 3.51 -17.15 -13.19
N ASP A 178 2.27 -16.65 -13.11
CA ASP A 178 1.87 -15.27 -13.32
C ASP A 178 0.90 -14.74 -12.24
N SER A 179 0.84 -15.34 -11.06
CA SER A 179 -0.01 -14.84 -9.95
C SER A 179 0.59 -15.07 -8.57
N LEU A 180 0.33 -14.10 -7.68
CA LEU A 180 0.64 -14.19 -6.25
C LEU A 180 -0.57 -13.75 -5.40
N GLU A 181 -0.68 -14.35 -4.22
CA GLU A 181 -1.48 -13.83 -3.11
C GLU A 181 -0.60 -12.89 -2.29
N LEU A 182 -1.07 -11.64 -2.10
CA LEU A 182 -0.46 -10.65 -1.23
C LEU A 182 -1.27 -10.55 0.06
N HIS A 183 -0.73 -11.13 1.14
CA HIS A 183 -1.25 -10.94 2.48
C HIS A 183 -0.72 -9.62 3.04
N TYR A 184 -1.54 -8.57 3.06
CA TYR A 184 -1.25 -7.37 3.83
C TYR A 184 -1.70 -7.58 5.28
N ARG A 185 -0.92 -7.05 6.23
CA ARG A 185 -1.18 -7.05 7.66
C ARG A 185 -0.89 -5.65 8.16
N SER A 186 -1.72 -5.13 9.05
CA SER A 186 -1.55 -3.79 9.60
C SER A 186 -2.23 -3.65 10.96
N LYS A 187 -1.72 -2.75 11.81
CA LYS A 187 -2.47 -2.21 12.96
C LYS A 187 -3.33 -1.02 12.56
N ARG A 188 -2.97 -0.35 11.46
CA ARG A 188 -3.75 0.72 10.81
C ARG A 188 -4.77 0.12 9.85
N ALA A 189 -6.05 0.29 10.14
CA ALA A 189 -7.15 -0.18 9.31
C ALA A 189 -7.40 0.72 8.08
N GLY A 190 -8.03 0.17 7.03
CA GLY A 190 -8.45 0.91 5.84
C GLY A 190 -7.30 1.32 4.90
N LEU A 191 -6.12 0.70 5.02
CA LEU A 191 -4.95 1.02 4.17
C LEU A 191 -4.78 0.08 2.97
N ALA A 192 -5.62 -0.96 2.86
CA ALA A 192 -5.63 -1.92 1.77
C ALA A 192 -5.65 -1.27 0.37
N SER A 193 -6.53 -0.27 0.15
CA SER A 193 -6.63 0.46 -1.12
C SER A 193 -5.39 1.32 -1.43
N TRP A 194 -4.66 1.78 -0.41
CA TRP A 194 -3.43 2.55 -0.57
C TRP A 194 -2.32 1.65 -1.12
N VAL A 195 -2.20 0.43 -0.58
CA VAL A 195 -1.29 -0.61 -1.09
C VAL A 195 -1.64 -0.98 -2.53
N GLU A 196 -2.94 -1.12 -2.85
CA GLU A 196 -3.42 -1.36 -4.21
C GLU A 196 -2.98 -0.25 -5.18
N GLY A 197 -3.17 1.01 -4.79
CA GLY A 197 -2.73 2.17 -5.56
C GLY A 197 -1.21 2.25 -5.74
N ILE A 198 -0.43 1.93 -4.69
CA ILE A 198 1.04 1.94 -4.75
C ILE A 198 1.56 0.89 -5.72
N ILE A 199 0.99 -0.33 -5.70
CA ILE A 199 1.37 -1.39 -6.64
C ILE A 199 0.96 -1.01 -8.09
N GLN A 200 -0.17 -0.31 -8.28
CA GLN A 200 -0.54 0.27 -9.58
C GLN A 200 0.45 1.34 -10.05
N GLY A 201 0.82 2.30 -9.20
CA GLY A 201 1.82 3.33 -9.55
C GLY A 201 3.17 2.73 -9.91
N LEU A 202 3.64 1.71 -9.17
CA LEU A 202 4.87 1.00 -9.48
C LEU A 202 4.80 0.26 -10.83
N ALA A 203 3.69 -0.42 -11.13
CA ALA A 203 3.49 -1.10 -12.42
C ALA A 203 3.58 -0.13 -13.61
N ILE A 204 3.02 1.08 -13.45
CA ILE A 204 3.00 2.14 -14.46
C ILE A 204 4.38 2.79 -14.61
N ASP A 205 4.91 3.37 -13.53
CA ASP A 205 6.07 4.28 -13.56
C ASP A 205 7.43 3.57 -13.59
N TYR A 206 7.49 2.29 -13.18
CA TYR A 206 8.75 1.54 -12.95
C TYR A 206 8.89 0.24 -13.75
N TYR A 207 7.80 -0.31 -14.28
CA TYR A 207 7.80 -1.63 -14.94
C TYR A 207 7.07 -1.61 -16.29
N ASP A 208 7.42 -0.67 -17.16
CA ASP A 208 6.96 -0.59 -18.57
C ASP A 208 5.43 -0.65 -18.76
N ASN A 209 4.67 -0.04 -17.84
CA ASN A 209 3.20 -0.09 -17.81
C ASN A 209 2.65 -1.54 -17.76
N MET A 210 3.22 -2.36 -16.88
CA MET A 210 2.90 -3.78 -16.73
C MET A 210 1.40 -4.00 -16.49
N PRO A 211 0.70 -4.80 -17.33
CA PRO A 211 -0.70 -5.13 -17.11
C PRO A 211 -0.92 -5.84 -15.77
N LEU A 212 -1.60 -5.14 -14.86
CA LEU A 212 -1.82 -5.52 -13.47
C LEU A 212 -3.31 -5.76 -13.24
N LYS A 213 -3.69 -6.94 -12.74
CA LYS A 213 -5.00 -7.14 -12.11
C LYS A 213 -4.82 -7.41 -10.63
N MET A 214 -5.41 -6.56 -9.80
CA MET A 214 -5.58 -6.77 -8.36
C MET A 214 -7.04 -7.07 -8.03
N GLN A 215 -7.27 -7.89 -7.02
CA GLN A 215 -8.60 -8.20 -6.50
C GLN A 215 -8.53 -8.50 -5.00
N LEU A 216 -9.20 -7.70 -4.17
CA LEU A 216 -9.46 -8.04 -2.78
C LEU A 216 -10.24 -9.36 -2.72
N LEU A 217 -9.75 -10.35 -1.97
CA LEU A 217 -10.47 -11.62 -1.74
C LEU A 217 -10.99 -11.78 -0.31
N ARG A 218 -10.35 -11.14 0.67
CA ARG A 218 -10.70 -11.06 2.10
C ARG A 218 -9.98 -9.88 2.73
N GLY A 219 -10.58 -9.23 3.72
CA GLY A 219 -9.97 -8.18 4.53
C GLY A 219 -10.57 -8.08 5.93
N ARG A 220 -10.18 -7.05 6.67
CA ARG A 220 -10.65 -6.80 8.04
C ARG A 220 -12.09 -6.28 8.07
N ASP A 221 -12.42 -5.43 7.11
CA ASP A 221 -13.64 -4.61 7.12
C ASP A 221 -14.91 -5.42 6.77
N ASP A 222 -14.77 -6.58 6.11
CA ASP A 222 -15.86 -7.55 5.90
C ASP A 222 -15.89 -8.65 6.98
N GLY A 223 -14.97 -8.62 7.95
CA GLY A 223 -14.84 -9.59 9.03
C GLY A 223 -14.37 -10.99 8.60
N SER A 224 -13.95 -11.17 7.34
CA SER A 224 -13.53 -12.48 6.81
C SER A 224 -12.12 -12.90 7.23
N CYS A 225 -11.32 -11.97 7.79
CA CYS A 225 -10.05 -12.24 8.45
C CYS A 225 -9.67 -11.17 9.49
N ASP A 226 -8.55 -11.40 10.17
CA ASP A 226 -7.93 -10.56 11.19
C ASP A 226 -6.89 -9.55 10.65
N HIS A 227 -6.71 -9.50 9.32
CA HIS A 227 -5.70 -8.72 8.60
C HIS A 227 -6.34 -7.88 7.48
N GLU A 228 -5.56 -7.05 6.76
CA GLU A 228 -6.08 -6.10 5.76
C GLU A 228 -6.25 -6.74 4.36
#